data_AF-A0AB34K2H1-F1
#
_entry.id   AF-A0AB34K2H1-F1
#
_cell.length_a   1.000
_cell.length_b   1.000
_cell.length_c   1.000
_cell.angle_alpha   90.00
_cell.angle_beta   90.00
_cell.angle_gamma   90.00
#
_symmetry.space_group_name_H-M   'P 1'
#
loop_
_entity.id
_entity.type
_entity.pdbx_description
1 polymer ?
#
loop_
_entity_poly.entity_id
_entity_poly.type
_entity_poly.pdbx_seq_one_letter_code
_entity_poly.pdbx_strand_id
1 'polypeptide(L)'
;MCPSPRPPPRWRCMLPEELSLGTWRTAPRILQLDDREQTRSPRRRAPAAREALSSLRAEVFEQLDARGAVLLRGWRVRSAAEFGEMVAALGLPDLPDYFPAEPGREPLAPHPSAATVWPTNSLRRTGGYLSHEILPHTENYYALQQPRLVVFWCERQSLLGGETLLVDGNLALTSLRRRLRARLQRLAFTVRRRLTCRRLRRRHQVEFGALLEACGASGVHARLLRDEEAREARGAADRGVAELAFQKPGVVAAAPLLSTRRRACPALCLNCSEFGAAPRAALLQTLLERGMFAGARWAMHRLLWRLALRWPLVAWALRKLDEAPGWLRHPRAMFDLMSDDSLIARCTPTGTGEGRSSGERGSWVRGRTLGETLTEAEQEELARALGASAVAFHWHRGDVLLLDNARILHDGLPGLGFRSLRVALVGECVLPQSRSRLWPGFFDEQQHSERISIAFRMPHANDATRGPEPVHRTTRPPKFTNDTLA
;
A
#
# COMPACT_ATOMS: atom_id res chain seq x y z
N MET A 1 -51.24 -11.60 20.05
CA MET A 1 -50.29 -10.54 19.61
C MET A 1 -49.09 -11.22 18.96
N CYS A 2 -48.94 -11.12 17.64
CA CYS A 2 -47.68 -11.52 17.00
C CYS A 2 -46.55 -10.63 17.54
N PRO A 3 -45.42 -11.19 18.01
CA PRO A 3 -44.30 -10.37 18.44
C PRO A 3 -43.86 -9.49 17.26
N SER A 4 -43.80 -8.18 17.49
CA SER A 4 -43.25 -7.25 16.53
C SER A 4 -41.85 -7.74 16.10
N PRO A 5 -41.55 -7.83 14.80
CA PRO A 5 -40.25 -8.31 14.36
C PRO A 5 -39.16 -7.43 14.96
N ARG A 6 -38.17 -8.06 15.62
CA ARG A 6 -37.01 -7.34 16.16
C ARG A 6 -36.39 -6.48 15.05
N PRO A 7 -36.01 -5.22 15.34
CA PRO A 7 -35.31 -4.43 14.34
C PRO A 7 -34.06 -5.19 13.87
N PRO A 8 -33.76 -5.21 12.56
CA PRO A 8 -32.61 -5.93 12.07
C PRO A 8 -31.33 -5.37 12.70
N PRO A 9 -30.30 -6.22 12.94
CA PRO A 9 -29.05 -5.75 13.52
C PRO A 9 -28.42 -4.68 12.62
N ARG A 10 -27.89 -3.62 13.24
CA ARG A 10 -27.24 -2.50 12.57
C ARG A 10 -26.10 -2.96 11.65
N TRP A 11 -25.38 -3.99 12.07
CA TRP A 11 -24.38 -4.69 11.27
C TRP A 11 -24.90 -6.01 10.76
N ARG A 12 -24.59 -6.33 9.50
CA ARG A 12 -24.84 -7.65 8.93
C ARG A 12 -23.57 -8.21 8.29
N CYS A 13 -23.36 -9.52 8.43
CA CYS A 13 -22.37 -10.17 7.58
C CYS A 13 -22.89 -10.15 6.14
N MET A 14 -22.02 -9.86 5.18
CA MET A 14 -22.34 -10.08 3.77
C MET A 14 -22.74 -11.55 3.56
N LEU A 15 -23.80 -11.74 2.79
CA LEU A 15 -24.29 -13.07 2.44
C LEU A 15 -23.36 -13.71 1.41
N PRO A 16 -23.32 -15.05 1.32
CA PRO A 16 -22.51 -15.74 0.32
C PRO A 16 -22.77 -15.27 -1.12
N GLU A 17 -24.01 -14.89 -1.44
CA GLU A 17 -24.36 -14.43 -2.80
C GLU A 17 -23.83 -13.01 -3.10
N GLU A 18 -23.48 -12.24 -2.07
CA GLU A 18 -22.87 -10.92 -2.18
C GLU A 18 -21.34 -10.99 -2.25
N LEU A 19 -20.78 -12.18 -2.01
CA LEU A 19 -19.36 -12.49 -2.14
C LEU A 19 -19.10 -13.21 -3.47
N SER A 20 -17.91 -13.03 -4.02
CA SER A 20 -17.48 -13.75 -5.24
C SER A 20 -17.03 -15.19 -4.94
N LEU A 21 -17.42 -15.73 -3.78
CA LEU A 21 -17.12 -17.08 -3.30
C LEU A 21 -18.41 -17.84 -3.01
N GLY A 22 -18.37 -19.16 -3.21
CA GLY A 22 -19.44 -20.06 -2.78
C GLY A 22 -19.66 -20.06 -1.26
N THR A 23 -20.78 -20.65 -0.84
CA THR A 23 -21.29 -20.78 0.54
C THR A 23 -20.30 -21.40 1.53
N TRP A 24 -19.60 -20.61 2.36
CA TRP A 24 -18.70 -21.20 3.38
C TRP A 24 -18.63 -20.45 4.72
N ARG A 25 -18.50 -21.25 5.80
CA ARG A 25 -18.59 -20.82 7.22
C ARG A 25 -17.32 -20.19 7.79
N THR A 26 -16.16 -20.40 7.16
CA THR A 26 -14.83 -20.11 7.72
C THR A 26 -14.15 -18.89 7.08
N ALA A 27 -14.79 -18.19 6.16
CA ALA A 27 -14.23 -16.99 5.54
C ALA A 27 -14.27 -15.76 6.48
N PRO A 28 -13.34 -14.79 6.36
CA PRO A 28 -13.51 -13.48 6.98
C PRO A 28 -14.86 -12.91 6.57
N ARG A 29 -15.72 -12.70 7.57
CA ARG A 29 -17.04 -12.13 7.34
C ARG A 29 -16.86 -10.65 7.18
N ILE A 30 -16.94 -10.18 5.94
CA ILE A 30 -17.04 -8.75 5.67
C ILE A 30 -18.34 -8.29 6.33
N LEU A 31 -18.17 -7.44 7.34
CA LEU A 31 -19.30 -6.86 8.04
C LEU A 31 -19.71 -5.61 7.28
N GLN A 32 -20.97 -5.59 6.86
CA GLN A 32 -21.60 -4.50 6.16
C GLN A 32 -22.44 -3.70 7.14
N LEU A 33 -22.17 -2.40 7.21
CA LEU A 33 -23.10 -1.43 7.77
C LEU A 33 -23.89 -0.80 6.64
N ASP A 34 -25.17 -1.17 6.54
CA ASP A 34 -26.12 -0.54 5.61
C ASP A 34 -26.73 0.68 6.29
N ASP A 35 -26.45 1.87 5.76
CA ASP A 35 -27.11 3.08 6.24
C ASP A 35 -28.52 3.22 5.65
N ARG A 36 -29.46 2.44 6.19
CA ARG A 36 -30.89 2.58 5.89
C ARG A 36 -31.49 3.88 6.45
N GLU A 37 -30.80 4.60 7.33
CA GLU A 37 -31.32 5.85 7.90
C GLU A 37 -31.01 7.08 7.03
N GLN A 38 -29.87 7.11 6.32
CA GLN A 38 -29.59 8.14 5.30
C GLN A 38 -30.56 8.11 4.11
N THR A 39 -31.18 6.96 3.82
CA THR A 39 -32.08 6.76 2.67
C THR A 39 -33.55 7.00 2.99
N ARG A 40 -33.97 6.97 4.27
CA ARG A 40 -35.38 6.99 4.67
C ARG A 40 -36.00 8.38 4.87
N SER A 41 -35.22 9.46 4.90
CA SER A 41 -35.76 10.81 5.01
C SER A 41 -35.07 11.79 4.07
N PRO A 42 -35.71 12.18 2.95
CA PRO A 42 -35.21 13.30 2.14
C PRO A 42 -35.27 14.66 2.89
N ARG A 43 -35.89 14.72 4.08
CA ARG A 43 -36.10 15.94 4.88
C ARG A 43 -35.12 16.12 6.04
N ARG A 44 -34.41 15.08 6.50
CA ARG A 44 -33.30 15.22 7.46
C ARG A 44 -31.99 15.21 6.68
N ARG A 45 -31.16 16.24 6.83
CA ARG A 45 -29.78 16.21 6.34
C ARG A 45 -29.12 14.97 6.95
N ALA A 46 -28.74 14.01 6.12
CA ALA A 46 -27.86 12.92 6.52
C ALA A 46 -26.62 13.52 7.20
N PRO A 47 -26.16 13.03 8.36
CA PRO A 47 -24.90 13.47 8.94
C PRO A 47 -23.77 13.25 7.93
N ALA A 48 -22.79 14.15 7.91
CA ALA A 48 -21.65 14.02 7.01
C ALA A 48 -20.92 12.69 7.30
N ALA A 49 -20.31 12.08 6.27
CA ALA A 49 -19.62 10.79 6.43
C ALA A 49 -18.60 10.79 7.59
N ARG A 50 -17.93 11.92 7.79
CA ARG A 50 -17.05 12.16 8.94
C ARG A 50 -17.74 12.04 10.29
N GLU A 51 -18.88 12.70 10.48
CA GLU A 51 -19.64 12.68 11.74
C GLU A 51 -20.18 11.28 12.03
N ALA A 52 -20.71 10.63 11.00
CA ALA A 52 -21.18 9.24 11.10
C ALA A 52 -20.04 8.31 11.54
N LEU A 53 -18.87 8.37 10.90
CA LEU A 53 -17.74 7.52 11.27
C LEU A 53 -17.20 7.85 12.67
N SER A 54 -17.14 9.13 13.04
CA SER A 54 -16.75 9.56 14.39
C SER A 54 -17.64 8.93 15.47
N SER A 55 -18.97 8.95 15.28
CA SER A 55 -19.93 8.35 16.21
C SER A 55 -19.83 6.82 16.29
N LEU A 56 -19.34 6.19 15.23
CA LEU A 56 -19.23 4.73 15.09
C LEU A 56 -17.83 4.19 15.37
N ARG A 57 -16.86 5.07 15.64
CA ARG A 57 -15.43 4.73 15.70
C ARG A 57 -15.14 3.54 16.62
N ALA A 58 -15.69 3.55 17.83
CA ALA A 58 -15.46 2.47 18.80
C ALA A 58 -15.99 1.13 18.28
N GLU A 59 -17.21 1.12 17.74
CA GLU A 59 -17.85 -0.07 17.19
C GLU A 59 -17.09 -0.59 15.95
N VAL A 60 -16.65 0.30 15.06
CA VAL A 60 -15.79 -0.05 13.91
C VAL A 60 -14.49 -0.71 14.36
N PHE A 61 -13.84 -0.19 15.40
CA PHE A 61 -12.62 -0.78 15.95
C PHE A 61 -12.85 -2.14 16.57
N GLU A 62 -13.94 -2.36 17.30
CA GLU A 62 -14.31 -3.68 17.81
C GLU A 62 -14.55 -4.68 16.67
N GLN A 63 -15.19 -4.25 15.59
CA GLN A 63 -15.43 -5.12 14.43
C GLN A 63 -14.14 -5.41 13.65
N LEU A 64 -13.24 -4.44 13.51
CA LEU A 64 -11.91 -4.66 12.93
C LEU A 64 -11.09 -5.63 13.79
N ASP A 65 -11.12 -5.49 15.11
CA ASP A 65 -10.45 -6.41 16.02
C ASP A 65 -10.99 -7.84 15.89
N ALA A 66 -12.31 -7.99 15.79
CA ALA A 66 -12.96 -9.30 15.67
C ALA A 66 -12.75 -9.95 14.28
N ARG A 67 -12.82 -9.15 13.20
CA ARG A 67 -12.97 -9.65 11.82
C ARG A 67 -11.80 -9.34 10.90
N GLY A 68 -10.97 -8.36 11.24
CA GLY A 68 -9.86 -7.84 10.41
C GLY A 68 -10.30 -6.90 9.29
N ALA A 69 -11.54 -6.94 8.83
CA ALA A 69 -12.05 -6.08 7.75
C ALA A 69 -13.51 -5.66 7.98
N VAL A 70 -13.84 -4.43 7.59
CA VAL A 70 -15.18 -3.85 7.67
C VAL A 70 -15.50 -3.11 6.37
N LEU A 71 -16.70 -3.34 5.81
CA LEU A 71 -17.20 -2.63 4.64
C LEU A 71 -18.36 -1.70 5.04
N LEU A 72 -18.23 -0.42 4.72
CA LEU A 72 -19.27 0.58 4.88
C LEU A 72 -19.93 0.78 3.51
N ARG A 73 -21.18 0.32 3.37
CA ARG A 73 -21.90 0.34 2.09
C ARG A 73 -23.05 1.34 2.13
N GLY A 74 -23.25 2.04 1.01
CA GLY A 74 -24.28 3.07 0.89
C GLY A 74 -23.89 4.43 1.48
N TRP A 75 -22.61 4.61 1.85
CA TRP A 75 -22.09 5.86 2.37
C TRP A 75 -21.86 6.87 1.24
N ARG A 76 -22.24 8.13 1.47
CA ARG A 76 -22.16 9.20 0.47
C ARG A 76 -20.85 9.99 0.58
N VAL A 77 -19.76 9.41 0.09
CA VAL A 77 -18.47 10.10 -0.08
C VAL A 77 -18.38 10.63 -1.52
N ARG A 78 -18.25 11.96 -1.69
CA ARG A 78 -18.36 12.63 -3.00
C ARG A 78 -17.03 13.07 -3.58
N SER A 79 -15.99 13.22 -2.75
CA SER A 79 -14.69 13.71 -3.17
C SER A 79 -13.55 13.07 -2.36
N ALA A 80 -12.33 13.16 -2.87
CA ALA A 80 -11.13 12.74 -2.13
C ALA A 80 -10.94 13.54 -0.82
N ALA A 81 -11.32 14.82 -0.79
CA ALA A 81 -11.27 15.63 0.43
C ALA A 81 -12.24 15.11 1.49
N GLU A 82 -13.51 14.86 1.11
CA GLU A 82 -14.52 14.30 2.03
C GLU A 82 -14.11 12.89 2.51
N PHE A 83 -13.47 12.10 1.64
CA PHE A 83 -12.89 10.82 2.02
C PHE A 83 -11.76 10.97 3.06
N GLY A 84 -10.80 11.86 2.83
CA GLY A 84 -9.71 12.10 3.77
C GLY A 84 -10.19 12.62 5.13
N GLU A 85 -11.19 13.51 5.15
CA GLU A 85 -11.82 13.99 6.38
C GLU A 85 -12.56 12.88 7.13
N MET A 86 -13.26 12.00 6.39
CA MET A 86 -13.89 10.82 6.96
C MET A 86 -12.83 9.93 7.62
N VAL A 87 -11.74 9.61 6.92
CA VAL A 87 -10.66 8.76 7.47
C VAL A 87 -10.03 9.39 8.71
N ALA A 88 -9.83 10.72 8.73
CA ALA A 88 -9.31 11.44 9.89
C ALA A 88 -10.19 11.27 11.15
N ALA A 89 -11.50 11.00 11.00
CA ALA A 89 -12.40 10.73 12.12
C ALA A 89 -12.06 9.45 12.90
N LEU A 90 -11.23 8.55 12.33
CA LEU A 90 -10.72 7.38 13.06
C LEU A 90 -9.73 7.76 14.17
N GLY A 91 -9.19 8.99 14.16
CA GLY A 91 -8.25 9.48 15.18
C GLY A 91 -6.94 8.68 15.24
N LEU A 92 -6.53 8.11 14.10
CA LEU A 92 -5.21 7.51 13.92
C LEU A 92 -4.31 8.52 13.18
N PRO A 93 -3.00 8.54 13.45
CA PRO A 93 -2.09 9.44 12.75
C PRO A 93 -2.07 9.12 11.25
N ASP A 94 -1.99 10.14 10.42
CA ASP A 94 -1.85 9.98 8.98
C ASP A 94 -0.47 9.38 8.63
N LEU A 95 -0.39 8.64 7.53
CA LEU A 95 0.88 8.15 6.97
C LEU A 95 1.12 8.79 5.59
N PRO A 96 1.47 10.09 5.53
CA PRO A 96 1.53 10.86 4.28
C PRO A 96 2.63 10.39 3.32
N ASP A 97 3.63 9.67 3.84
CA ASP A 97 4.66 9.01 3.05
C ASP A 97 5.18 7.74 3.75
N TYR A 98 5.85 6.88 2.99
CA TYR A 98 6.54 5.69 3.48
C TYR A 98 7.77 5.40 2.63
N PHE A 99 8.78 4.76 3.23
CA PHE A 99 10.03 4.46 2.55
C PHE A 99 10.38 2.96 2.59
N PRO A 100 10.79 2.36 1.46
CA PRO A 100 10.73 2.92 0.10
C PRO A 100 9.33 2.88 -0.52
N ALA A 101 8.93 3.96 -1.19
CA ALA A 101 7.62 4.08 -1.83
C ALA A 101 7.54 3.34 -3.18
N GLU A 102 6.35 2.84 -3.52
CA GLU A 102 6.07 2.30 -4.85
C GLU A 102 5.83 3.42 -5.89
N PRO A 103 6.29 3.23 -7.14
CA PRO A 103 6.05 4.21 -8.19
C PRO A 103 4.57 4.29 -8.55
N GLY A 104 4.06 5.50 -8.82
CA GLY A 104 2.68 5.71 -9.26
C GLY A 104 1.67 5.98 -8.15
N ARG A 105 2.13 6.25 -6.93
CA ARG A 105 1.31 6.63 -5.77
C ARG A 105 1.63 8.05 -5.32
N GLU A 106 1.29 9.01 -6.18
CA GLU A 106 1.37 10.42 -5.83
C GLU A 106 0.11 10.82 -5.03
N PRO A 107 0.25 11.50 -3.89
CA PRO A 107 -0.90 11.94 -3.11
C PRO A 107 -1.74 12.92 -3.91
N LEU A 108 -3.06 12.82 -3.77
CA LEU A 108 -3.99 13.87 -4.20
C LEU A 108 -3.80 15.10 -3.31
N ALA A 109 -4.20 16.27 -3.81
CA ALA A 109 -3.97 17.57 -3.14
C ALA A 109 -4.26 17.47 -1.62
N PRO A 110 -3.25 17.71 -0.77
CA PRO A 110 -3.37 17.50 0.67
C PRO A 110 -4.35 18.52 1.25
N HIS A 111 -5.14 18.08 2.23
CA HIS A 111 -5.97 18.96 3.04
C HIS A 111 -5.45 18.93 4.49
N PRO A 112 -5.14 20.08 5.12
CA PRO A 112 -4.41 20.12 6.41
C PRO A 112 -5.07 19.37 7.57
N SER A 113 -6.38 19.15 7.49
CA SER A 113 -7.19 18.49 8.51
C SER A 113 -7.76 17.14 8.08
N ALA A 114 -7.22 16.56 7.00
CA ALA A 114 -7.67 15.30 6.42
C ALA A 114 -6.51 14.31 6.32
N ALA A 115 -6.82 13.01 6.31
CA ALA A 115 -5.83 12.00 5.95
C ALA A 115 -5.39 12.18 4.49
N THR A 116 -4.15 11.86 4.19
CA THR A 116 -3.64 11.87 2.83
C THR A 116 -4.35 10.79 2.01
N VAL A 117 -4.68 11.10 0.76
CA VAL A 117 -5.43 10.21 -0.13
C VAL A 117 -4.61 9.95 -1.39
N TRP A 118 -4.44 8.68 -1.74
CA TRP A 118 -3.72 8.24 -2.92
C TRP A 118 -4.63 7.51 -3.92
N PRO A 119 -4.28 7.49 -5.21
CA PRO A 119 -4.73 6.42 -6.09
C PRO A 119 -4.09 5.09 -5.66
N THR A 120 -4.81 3.97 -5.81
CA THR A 120 -4.31 2.63 -5.46
C THR A 120 -3.04 2.23 -6.23
N ASN A 121 -2.97 2.55 -7.52
CA ASN A 121 -1.74 2.73 -8.33
C ASN A 121 -2.16 3.33 -9.69
N SER A 122 -1.47 4.38 -10.16
CA SER A 122 -1.79 5.05 -11.43
C SER A 122 -1.05 4.47 -12.64
N LEU A 123 0.07 3.76 -12.44
CA LEU A 123 0.97 3.30 -13.50
C LEU A 123 0.72 1.85 -13.90
N ARG A 124 0.58 0.96 -12.93
CA ARG A 124 0.16 -0.43 -13.14
C ARG A 124 -1.13 -0.62 -12.39
N ARG A 125 -2.11 -1.32 -12.97
CA ARG A 125 -3.28 -1.73 -12.20
C ARG A 125 -2.78 -2.60 -11.04
N THR A 126 -2.95 -2.16 -9.78
CA THR A 126 -2.68 -3.01 -8.60
C THR A 126 -3.83 -4.00 -8.51
N GLY A 127 -3.55 -5.23 -8.96
CA GLY A 127 -4.59 -6.21 -9.22
C GLY A 127 -5.54 -5.80 -10.35
N GLY A 128 -6.39 -6.72 -10.79
CA GLY A 128 -7.21 -6.47 -11.96
C GLY A 128 -6.63 -6.98 -13.28
N TYR A 129 -5.78 -8.01 -13.24
CA TYR A 129 -5.04 -8.55 -14.37
C TYR A 129 -5.86 -9.46 -15.27
N LEU A 130 -5.78 -9.31 -16.59
CA LEU A 130 -6.14 -10.39 -17.51
C LEU A 130 -5.23 -11.61 -17.30
N SER A 131 -4.00 -11.39 -16.81
CA SER A 131 -3.12 -12.46 -16.35
C SER A 131 -3.67 -13.17 -15.10
N HIS A 132 -3.30 -14.44 -14.91
CA HIS A 132 -3.81 -15.29 -13.84
C HIS A 132 -3.06 -15.11 -12.50
N GLU A 133 -2.19 -14.10 -12.40
CA GLU A 133 -1.38 -13.88 -11.20
C GLU A 133 -2.21 -13.20 -10.11
N ILE A 134 -2.49 -13.95 -9.05
CA ILE A 134 -3.10 -13.47 -7.81
C ILE A 134 -2.01 -13.49 -6.73
N LEU A 135 -1.67 -12.32 -6.19
CA LEU A 135 -0.54 -12.11 -5.30
C LEU A 135 -0.97 -11.34 -4.03
N PRO A 136 -1.69 -12.00 -3.10
CA PRO A 136 -2.10 -11.38 -1.84
C PRO A 136 -0.89 -10.88 -1.07
N HIS A 137 -1.01 -9.68 -0.53
CA HIS A 137 0.05 -9.04 0.22
C HIS A 137 -0.48 -8.19 1.38
N THR A 138 0.38 -8.03 2.39
CA THR A 138 0.27 -6.97 3.39
C THR A 138 0.73 -5.65 2.78
N GLU A 139 0.01 -4.57 3.03
CA GLU A 139 0.34 -3.25 2.50
C GLU A 139 1.69 -2.79 3.05
N ASN A 140 2.53 -2.23 2.17
CA ASN A 140 3.87 -1.75 2.52
C ASN A 140 4.75 -2.83 3.19
N TYR A 141 4.55 -4.11 2.85
CA TYR A 141 5.30 -5.23 3.43
C TYR A 141 6.83 -5.07 3.33
N TYR A 142 7.31 -4.42 2.27
CA TYR A 142 8.72 -4.13 2.03
C TYR A 142 9.20 -2.75 2.45
N ALA A 143 8.32 -1.95 3.05
CA ALA A 143 8.67 -0.66 3.60
C ALA A 143 9.07 -0.77 5.08
N LEU A 144 9.81 0.24 5.54
CA LEU A 144 10.16 0.41 6.94
C LEU A 144 8.93 0.82 7.76
N GLN A 145 8.04 1.60 7.17
CA GLN A 145 6.75 1.99 7.75
C GLN A 145 5.61 1.19 7.14
N GLN A 146 4.85 0.50 7.99
CA GLN A 146 3.63 -0.20 7.58
C GLN A 146 2.42 0.46 8.24
N PRO A 147 1.35 0.75 7.48
CA PRO A 147 0.16 1.34 8.06
C PRO A 147 -0.50 0.35 9.01
N ARG A 148 -1.19 0.87 10.04
CA ARG A 148 -2.05 0.04 10.90
C ARG A 148 -3.33 -0.33 10.16
N LEU A 149 -3.97 0.66 9.52
CA LEU A 149 -5.16 0.48 8.71
C LEU A 149 -4.93 0.93 7.29
N VAL A 150 -5.51 0.17 6.36
CA VAL A 150 -5.67 0.54 4.96
C VAL A 150 -7.14 0.81 4.71
N VAL A 151 -7.48 2.01 4.24
CA VAL A 151 -8.87 2.39 3.97
C VAL A 151 -9.02 2.62 2.48
N PHE A 152 -9.85 1.84 1.81
CA PHE A 152 -10.17 2.00 0.40
C PHE A 152 -11.52 2.67 0.22
N TRP A 153 -11.65 3.53 -0.78
CA TRP A 153 -12.92 4.10 -1.23
C TRP A 153 -13.14 3.86 -2.72
N CYS A 154 -14.33 3.33 -3.05
CA CYS A 154 -14.75 3.12 -4.43
C CYS A 154 -15.38 4.39 -5.02
N GLU A 155 -14.54 5.21 -5.64
CA GLU A 155 -15.01 6.37 -6.40
C GLU A 155 -15.77 5.94 -7.68
N ARG A 156 -15.25 4.91 -8.37
CA ARG A 156 -15.88 4.31 -9.56
C ARG A 156 -15.70 2.79 -9.58
N GLN A 157 -16.82 2.07 -9.59
CA GLN A 157 -16.83 0.60 -9.72
C GLN A 157 -16.53 0.14 -11.16
N SER A 158 -15.98 -1.06 -11.30
CA SER A 158 -15.79 -1.73 -12.59
C SER A 158 -17.14 -2.12 -13.22
N LEU A 159 -17.14 -2.38 -14.53
CA LEU A 159 -18.32 -2.92 -15.23
C LEU A 159 -18.54 -4.40 -14.90
N LEU A 160 -17.46 -5.18 -14.91
CA LEU A 160 -17.46 -6.60 -14.56
C LEU A 160 -16.23 -6.92 -13.72
N GLY A 161 -16.36 -7.81 -12.73
CA GLY A 161 -15.27 -8.17 -11.83
C GLY A 161 -14.67 -6.97 -11.08
N GLY A 162 -13.35 -6.96 -10.92
CA GLY A 162 -12.62 -5.87 -10.27
C GLY A 162 -12.82 -5.83 -8.77
N GLU A 163 -13.10 -7.00 -8.16
CA GLU A 163 -13.20 -7.17 -6.72
C GLU A 163 -11.88 -6.89 -6.01
N THR A 164 -11.95 -6.83 -4.69
CA THR A 164 -10.76 -6.95 -3.84
C THR A 164 -10.81 -8.29 -3.12
N LEU A 165 -9.78 -9.11 -3.33
CA LEU A 165 -9.51 -10.31 -2.56
C LEU A 165 -8.98 -9.90 -1.19
N LEU A 166 -9.51 -10.49 -0.13
CA LEU A 166 -9.07 -10.35 1.25
C LEU A 166 -8.74 -11.73 1.79
N VAL A 167 -7.62 -11.88 2.48
CA VAL A 167 -7.18 -13.15 3.07
C VAL A 167 -6.96 -12.94 4.55
N ASP A 168 -7.66 -13.71 5.39
CA ASP A 168 -7.45 -13.67 6.83
C ASP A 168 -6.16 -14.41 7.20
N GLY A 169 -5.11 -13.64 7.50
CA GLY A 169 -3.80 -14.16 7.86
C GLY A 169 -3.78 -14.92 9.19
N ASN A 170 -4.71 -14.64 10.12
CA ASN A 170 -4.85 -15.40 11.35
C ASN A 170 -5.42 -16.80 11.04
N LEU A 171 -6.50 -16.85 10.26
CA LEU A 171 -7.09 -18.12 9.87
C LEU A 171 -6.09 -18.97 9.08
N ALA A 172 -5.42 -18.37 8.09
CA ALA A 172 -4.40 -19.05 7.32
C ALA A 172 -3.31 -19.63 8.24
N LEU A 173 -2.78 -18.85 9.18
CA LEU A 173 -1.78 -19.31 10.16
C LEU A 173 -2.27 -20.51 10.98
N THR A 174 -3.51 -20.48 11.45
CA THR A 174 -4.09 -21.54 12.30
C THR A 174 -4.32 -22.84 11.54
N SER A 175 -4.54 -22.77 10.22
CA SER A 175 -4.75 -23.93 9.35
C SER A 175 -3.45 -24.65 8.95
N LEU A 176 -2.29 -23.98 9.06
CA LEU A 176 -1.00 -24.58 8.72
C LEU A 176 -0.63 -25.74 9.65
N ARG A 177 0.15 -26.69 9.13
CA ARG A 177 0.71 -27.78 9.96
C ARG A 177 1.56 -27.18 11.07
N ARG A 178 1.54 -27.84 12.23
CA ARG A 178 2.25 -27.39 13.45
C ARG A 178 3.74 -27.09 13.20
N ARG A 179 4.39 -27.91 12.36
CA ARG A 179 5.80 -27.75 11.98
C ARG A 179 6.05 -26.44 11.22
N LEU A 180 5.29 -26.16 10.17
CA LEU A 180 5.45 -24.94 9.38
C LEU A 180 5.07 -23.71 10.21
N ARG A 181 3.97 -23.75 10.96
CA ARG A 181 3.55 -22.68 11.87
C ARG A 181 4.65 -22.27 12.86
N ALA A 182 5.25 -23.25 13.55
CA ALA A 182 6.34 -23.01 14.50
C ALA A 182 7.64 -22.53 13.83
N ARG A 183 7.85 -22.87 12.55
CA ARG A 183 8.95 -22.34 11.75
C ARG A 183 8.71 -20.87 11.39
N LEU A 184 7.53 -20.53 10.86
CA LEU A 184 7.17 -19.16 10.46
C LEU A 184 7.23 -18.16 11.63
N GLN A 185 6.89 -18.60 12.84
CA GLN A 185 6.97 -17.79 14.07
C GLN A 185 8.40 -17.45 14.50
N ARG A 186 9.39 -18.28 14.13
CA ARG A 186 10.80 -18.11 14.50
C ARG A 186 11.66 -17.67 13.31
N LEU A 187 11.04 -17.50 12.14
CA LEU A 187 11.74 -17.24 10.89
C LEU A 187 12.26 -15.80 10.91
N ALA A 188 13.57 -15.64 10.83
CA ALA A 188 14.18 -14.36 10.46
C ALA A 188 14.55 -14.41 8.98
N PHE A 189 14.29 -13.31 8.28
CA PHE A 189 14.64 -13.16 6.86
C PHE A 189 14.98 -11.69 6.56
N THR A 190 15.65 -11.50 5.43
CA THR A 190 16.07 -10.18 4.97
C THR A 190 15.16 -9.71 3.85
N VAL A 191 14.62 -8.51 4.00
CA VAL A 191 13.98 -7.80 2.90
C VAL A 191 15.07 -7.11 2.09
N ARG A 192 15.09 -7.32 0.77
CA ARG A 192 15.96 -6.61 -0.17
C ARG A 192 15.14 -5.74 -1.10
N ARG A 193 15.49 -4.47 -1.21
CA ARG A 193 14.84 -3.51 -2.12
C ARG A 193 15.88 -2.79 -2.95
N ARG A 194 15.61 -2.72 -4.25
CA ARG A 194 16.46 -2.03 -5.23
C ARG A 194 15.70 -0.88 -5.83
N LEU A 195 16.31 0.29 -5.80
CA LEU A 195 15.75 1.54 -6.32
C LEU A 195 16.86 2.24 -7.08
N THR A 196 16.55 2.82 -8.23
CA THR A 196 17.53 3.68 -8.90
C THR A 196 17.74 4.95 -8.07
N CYS A 197 18.97 5.47 -8.04
CA CYS A 197 19.25 6.74 -7.36
C CYS A 197 18.39 7.88 -7.93
N ARG A 198 18.08 7.82 -9.23
CA ARG A 198 17.11 8.70 -9.89
C ARG A 198 15.73 8.66 -9.23
N ARG A 199 15.18 7.47 -8.94
CA ARG A 199 13.88 7.33 -8.24
C ARG A 199 13.97 7.86 -6.82
N LEU A 200 15.04 7.55 -6.09
CA LEU A 200 15.26 8.05 -4.72
C LEU A 200 15.20 9.57 -4.66
N ARG A 201 15.95 10.25 -5.52
CA ARG A 201 15.94 11.71 -5.62
C ARG A 201 14.59 12.27 -6.02
N ARG A 202 13.96 11.68 -7.04
CA ARG A 202 12.67 12.20 -7.55
C ARG A 202 11.56 12.09 -6.50
N ARG A 203 11.46 10.94 -5.80
CA ARG A 203 10.34 10.64 -4.92
C ARG A 203 10.55 11.11 -3.48
N HIS A 204 11.78 10.99 -2.98
CA HIS A 204 12.10 11.29 -1.58
C HIS A 204 13.01 12.51 -1.43
N GLN A 205 13.48 13.12 -2.53
CA GLN A 205 14.40 14.26 -2.50
C GLN A 205 15.70 13.94 -1.74
N VAL A 206 16.12 12.68 -1.81
CA VAL A 206 17.30 12.14 -1.10
C VAL A 206 18.38 11.73 -2.09
N GLU A 207 19.59 12.22 -1.88
CA GLU A 207 20.79 11.72 -2.56
C GLU A 207 21.34 10.46 -1.87
N PHE A 208 22.02 9.59 -2.63
CA PHE A 208 22.47 8.30 -2.11
C PHE A 208 23.43 8.42 -0.90
N GLY A 209 24.28 9.45 -0.88
CA GLY A 209 25.17 9.72 0.26
C GLY A 209 24.40 9.96 1.57
N ALA A 210 23.37 10.81 1.52
CA ALA A 210 22.51 11.07 2.68
C ALA A 210 21.71 9.83 3.11
N LEU A 211 21.30 8.99 2.15
CA LEU A 211 20.66 7.70 2.42
C LEU A 211 21.61 6.75 3.18
N LEU A 212 22.89 6.69 2.80
CA LEU A 212 23.89 5.87 3.51
C LEU A 212 24.06 6.30 4.96
N GLU A 213 24.15 7.61 5.21
CA GLU A 213 24.24 8.16 6.57
C GLU A 213 23.01 7.79 7.42
N ALA A 214 21.81 7.93 6.86
CA ALA A 214 20.56 7.56 7.52
C ALA A 214 20.47 6.06 7.83
N CYS A 215 20.99 5.21 6.93
CA CYS A 215 21.03 3.76 7.08
C CYS A 215 22.01 3.32 8.17
N GLY A 216 23.17 3.98 8.29
CA GLY A 216 24.23 3.65 9.26
C GLY A 216 23.75 3.63 10.72
N ALA A 217 22.73 4.44 11.05
CA ALA A 217 22.18 4.51 12.40
C ALA A 217 21.01 3.52 12.68
N SER A 218 20.41 2.92 11.64
CA SER A 218 19.06 2.32 11.71
C SER A 218 18.98 0.80 11.48
N GLY A 219 20.13 0.11 11.38
CA GLY A 219 20.16 -1.33 11.11
C GLY A 219 19.64 -1.70 9.71
N VAL A 220 19.48 -0.70 8.85
CA VAL A 220 19.26 -0.84 7.40
C VAL A 220 20.63 -0.78 6.75
N HIS A 221 20.96 -1.75 5.91
CA HIS A 221 22.18 -1.73 5.13
C HIS A 221 21.87 -1.20 3.73
N ALA A 222 22.63 -0.20 3.30
CA ALA A 222 22.52 0.35 1.95
C ALA A 222 23.85 0.18 1.22
N ARG A 223 23.80 -0.18 -0.06
CA ARG A 223 24.97 -0.18 -0.95
C ARG A 223 24.61 0.30 -2.35
N LEU A 224 25.58 0.88 -3.02
CA LEU A 224 25.42 1.31 -4.41
C LEU A 224 25.85 0.18 -5.35
N LEU A 225 24.95 -0.22 -6.23
CA LEU A 225 25.23 -1.11 -7.34
C LEU A 225 25.36 -0.28 -8.62
N ARG A 226 26.41 -0.55 -9.41
CA ARG A 226 26.69 0.08 -10.70
C ARG A 226 27.01 -1.00 -11.72
N ASP A 227 26.55 -0.83 -12.96
CA ASP A 227 27.08 -1.58 -14.08
C ASP A 227 28.49 -1.10 -14.43
N GLU A 228 29.22 -1.86 -15.25
CA GLU A 228 30.60 -1.54 -15.62
C GLU A 228 30.70 -0.16 -16.31
N GLU A 229 29.76 0.16 -17.20
CA GLU A 229 29.68 1.45 -17.90
C GLU A 229 29.45 2.64 -16.94
N ALA A 230 28.63 2.49 -15.89
CA ALA A 230 28.40 3.55 -14.91
C ALA A 230 29.56 3.75 -13.92
N ARG A 231 30.49 2.80 -13.79
CA ARG A 231 31.70 2.96 -12.96
C ARG A 231 32.70 3.92 -13.60
N GLU A 232 32.73 4.01 -14.91
CA GLU A 232 33.75 4.76 -15.68
C GLU A 232 33.29 6.18 -16.09
N ALA A 233 32.01 6.51 -15.94
CA ALA A 233 31.46 7.82 -16.35
C ALA A 233 31.74 8.96 -15.34
N ARG A 234 32.12 10.15 -15.82
CA ARG A 234 32.21 11.38 -14.99
C ARG A 234 30.81 11.80 -14.50
N GLY A 235 30.66 12.12 -13.21
CA GLY A 235 29.36 12.42 -12.57
C GLY A 235 28.63 11.20 -11.97
N ALA A 236 29.37 10.12 -11.65
CA ALA A 236 28.86 8.80 -11.25
C ALA A 236 28.11 8.72 -9.90
N ALA A 237 28.01 9.78 -9.10
CA ALA A 237 27.37 9.72 -7.78
C ALA A 237 25.89 9.27 -7.85
N ASP A 238 25.18 9.66 -8.92
CA ASP A 238 23.73 9.47 -9.04
C ASP A 238 23.33 8.43 -10.10
N ARG A 239 24.32 7.80 -10.75
CA ARG A 239 24.10 6.78 -11.78
C ARG A 239 24.31 5.41 -11.18
N GLY A 240 23.23 4.82 -10.69
CA GLY A 240 23.28 3.49 -10.10
C GLY A 240 21.97 3.08 -9.45
N VAL A 241 22.06 1.94 -8.76
CA VAL A 241 20.95 1.29 -8.06
C VAL A 241 21.33 1.20 -6.60
N ALA A 242 20.58 1.89 -5.75
CA ALA A 242 20.66 1.70 -4.31
C ALA A 242 20.00 0.36 -3.97
N GLU A 243 20.76 -0.54 -3.35
CA GLU A 243 20.24 -1.75 -2.73
C GLU A 243 20.15 -1.57 -1.22
N LEU A 244 18.94 -1.69 -0.69
CA LEU A 244 18.59 -1.64 0.71
C LEU A 244 18.33 -3.06 1.22
N ALA A 245 18.89 -3.41 2.37
CA ALA A 245 18.71 -4.69 3.03
C ALA A 245 18.46 -4.50 4.52
N PHE A 246 17.37 -5.05 5.05
CA PHE A 246 17.06 -4.98 6.48
C PHE A 246 16.41 -6.27 6.97
N GLN A 247 16.65 -6.59 8.23
CA GLN A 247 16.06 -7.76 8.88
C GLN A 247 14.59 -7.48 9.22
N LYS A 248 13.73 -8.48 9.03
CA LYS A 248 12.33 -8.44 9.48
C LYS A 248 12.14 -9.51 10.56
N PRO A 249 11.47 -9.19 11.70
CA PRO A 249 11.39 -10.09 12.87
C PRO A 249 10.56 -11.37 12.63
N GLY A 250 9.92 -11.49 11.47
CA GLY A 250 9.16 -12.66 11.05
C GLY A 250 7.97 -12.29 10.17
N VAL A 251 7.30 -13.33 9.67
CA VAL A 251 6.05 -13.19 8.88
C VAL A 251 4.80 -13.35 9.74
N VAL A 252 4.97 -13.49 11.05
CA VAL A 252 3.87 -13.61 12.01
C VAL A 252 3.88 -12.39 12.90
N ALA A 253 2.83 -11.58 12.83
CA ALA A 253 2.66 -10.39 13.65
C ALA A 253 1.48 -10.54 14.61
N ALA A 254 1.58 -9.92 15.78
CA ALA A 254 0.48 -9.82 16.74
C ALA A 254 0.38 -8.37 17.21
N ALA A 255 -0.30 -7.55 16.42
CA ALA A 255 -0.52 -6.13 16.75
C ALA A 255 -1.48 -5.99 17.96
N PRO A 256 -1.39 -4.89 18.72
CA PRO A 256 -2.41 -4.57 19.72
C PRO A 256 -3.78 -4.36 19.08
N LEU A 257 -4.83 -4.80 19.78
CA LEU A 257 -6.21 -4.53 19.45
C LEU A 257 -6.47 -3.02 19.47
N LEU A 258 -7.21 -2.55 18.47
CA LEU A 258 -7.58 -1.15 18.27
C LEU A 258 -8.50 -0.66 19.39
N SER A 259 -9.39 -1.52 19.88
CA SER A 259 -10.36 -1.22 20.94
C SER A 259 -9.76 -1.23 22.36
N THR A 260 -8.85 -2.16 22.66
CA THR A 260 -8.51 -2.49 24.06
C THR A 260 -7.01 -2.52 24.38
N ARG A 261 -6.11 -2.17 23.44
CA ARG A 261 -4.63 -2.25 23.57
C ARG A 261 -4.07 -3.63 23.99
N ARG A 262 -4.92 -4.64 24.24
CA ARG A 262 -4.54 -6.04 24.47
C ARG A 262 -3.90 -6.61 23.20
N ARG A 263 -3.08 -7.66 23.32
CA ARG A 263 -2.50 -8.30 22.14
C ARG A 263 -3.57 -9.06 21.34
N ALA A 264 -3.60 -8.85 20.03
CA ALA A 264 -4.43 -9.63 19.13
C ALA A 264 -3.89 -11.05 18.95
N CYS A 265 -4.70 -11.90 18.30
CA CYS A 265 -4.23 -13.20 17.85
C CYS A 265 -3.15 -13.02 16.76
N PRO A 266 -2.10 -13.85 16.73
CA PRO A 266 -1.06 -13.78 15.70
C PRO A 266 -1.64 -14.03 14.29
N ALA A 267 -1.16 -13.28 13.30
CA ALA A 267 -1.57 -13.41 11.91
C ALA A 267 -0.37 -13.39 10.97
N LEU A 268 -0.54 -13.96 9.77
CA LEU A 268 0.45 -13.89 8.71
C LEU A 268 0.47 -12.50 8.08
N CYS A 269 1.67 -11.92 7.99
CA CYS A 269 1.97 -10.72 7.21
C CYS A 269 3.08 -11.07 6.22
N LEU A 270 2.77 -11.10 4.93
CA LEU A 270 3.70 -11.49 3.86
C LEU A 270 3.30 -10.88 2.52
N ASN A 271 4.12 -11.10 1.50
CA ASN A 271 3.81 -10.76 0.11
C ASN A 271 4.08 -11.98 -0.78
N CYS A 272 3.05 -12.46 -1.47
CA CYS A 272 3.12 -13.68 -2.29
C CYS A 272 3.94 -13.50 -3.59
N SER A 273 4.35 -12.28 -3.93
CA SER A 273 5.23 -12.04 -5.09
C SER A 273 6.63 -12.66 -4.95
N GLU A 274 7.02 -13.11 -3.76
CA GLU A 274 8.26 -13.89 -3.54
C GLU A 274 8.11 -15.37 -3.85
N PHE A 275 6.88 -15.87 -4.02
CA PHE A 275 6.66 -17.29 -4.22
C PHE A 275 6.99 -17.70 -5.65
N GLY A 276 7.45 -18.94 -5.79
CA GLY A 276 7.66 -19.58 -7.10
C GLY A 276 6.34 -19.83 -7.86
N ALA A 277 6.47 -20.34 -9.08
CA ALA A 277 5.33 -20.60 -9.96
C ALA A 277 4.36 -21.66 -9.40
N ALA A 278 4.86 -22.78 -8.87
CA ALA A 278 4.01 -23.86 -8.37
C ALA A 278 3.17 -23.44 -7.14
N PRO A 279 3.72 -22.76 -6.11
CA PRO A 279 2.91 -22.20 -5.02
C PRO A 279 1.85 -21.20 -5.49
N ARG A 280 2.16 -20.30 -6.43
CA ARG A 280 1.16 -19.38 -6.99
C ARG A 280 0.04 -20.12 -7.71
N ALA A 281 0.37 -21.20 -8.44
CA ALA A 281 -0.63 -22.07 -9.06
C ALA A 281 -1.51 -22.77 -8.01
N ALA A 282 -0.92 -23.24 -6.90
CA ALA A 282 -1.66 -23.86 -5.79
C ALA A 282 -2.64 -22.88 -5.12
N LEU A 283 -2.26 -21.60 -4.97
CA LEU A 283 -3.17 -20.55 -4.49
C LEU A 283 -4.36 -20.41 -5.43
N LEU A 284 -4.11 -20.20 -6.73
CA LEU A 284 -5.17 -20.05 -7.74
C LEU A 284 -6.08 -21.27 -7.80
N GLN A 285 -5.50 -22.48 -7.77
CA GLN A 285 -6.25 -23.74 -7.75
C GLN A 285 -7.20 -23.80 -6.54
N THR A 286 -6.69 -23.45 -5.35
CA THR A 286 -7.52 -23.45 -4.13
C THR A 286 -8.67 -22.46 -4.24
N LEU A 287 -8.45 -21.28 -4.83
CA LEU A 287 -9.52 -20.31 -5.07
C LEU A 287 -10.58 -20.87 -6.03
N LEU A 288 -10.16 -21.50 -7.13
CA LEU A 288 -11.06 -22.13 -8.11
C LEU A 288 -11.90 -23.28 -7.49
N GLU A 289 -11.27 -24.15 -6.69
CA GLU A 289 -11.95 -25.24 -5.98
C GLU A 289 -13.00 -24.73 -4.99
N ARG A 290 -12.76 -23.56 -4.40
CA ARG A 290 -13.72 -22.86 -3.53
C ARG A 290 -14.84 -22.14 -4.29
N GLY A 291 -14.89 -22.30 -5.61
CA GLY A 291 -15.87 -21.65 -6.48
C GLY A 291 -15.57 -20.18 -6.73
N MET A 292 -14.37 -19.69 -6.40
CA MET A 292 -13.94 -18.38 -6.85
C MET A 292 -13.88 -18.39 -8.37
N PHE A 293 -14.34 -17.30 -8.98
CA PHE A 293 -14.45 -17.19 -10.43
C PHE A 293 -15.43 -18.18 -11.07
N ALA A 294 -16.45 -18.66 -10.35
CA ALA A 294 -17.53 -19.47 -10.93
C ALA A 294 -18.55 -18.62 -11.72
N GLY A 295 -19.41 -19.27 -12.51
CA GLY A 295 -20.51 -18.62 -13.23
C GLY A 295 -20.10 -17.90 -14.52
N ALA A 296 -21.09 -17.29 -15.19
CA ALA A 296 -20.94 -16.67 -16.51
C ALA A 296 -20.05 -15.41 -16.50
N ARG A 297 -20.09 -14.63 -15.40
CA ARG A 297 -19.30 -13.39 -15.22
C ARG A 297 -17.80 -13.61 -15.39
N TRP A 298 -17.33 -14.83 -15.12
CA TRP A 298 -15.91 -15.19 -15.12
C TRP A 298 -15.50 -16.10 -16.28
N ALA A 299 -16.43 -16.49 -17.17
CA ALA A 299 -16.16 -17.44 -18.24
C ALA A 299 -15.03 -17.00 -19.18
N MET A 300 -15.01 -15.71 -19.54
CA MET A 300 -13.96 -15.13 -20.38
C MET A 300 -12.58 -15.21 -19.70
N HIS A 301 -12.46 -14.80 -18.44
CA HIS A 301 -11.20 -14.86 -17.70
C HIS A 301 -10.69 -16.30 -17.59
N ARG A 302 -11.56 -17.26 -17.26
CA ARG A 302 -11.19 -18.69 -17.21
C ARG A 302 -10.66 -19.21 -18.55
N LEU A 303 -11.26 -18.78 -19.68
CA LEU A 303 -10.75 -19.12 -21.01
C LEU A 303 -9.36 -18.52 -21.26
N LEU A 304 -9.20 -17.22 -21.00
CA LEU A 304 -7.92 -16.52 -21.20
C LEU A 304 -6.81 -17.12 -20.35
N TRP A 305 -7.08 -17.49 -19.09
CA TRP A 305 -6.10 -18.13 -18.22
C TRP A 305 -5.72 -19.53 -18.71
N ARG A 306 -6.68 -20.33 -19.17
CA ARG A 306 -6.39 -21.65 -19.76
C ARG A 306 -5.50 -21.53 -20.99
N LEU A 307 -5.75 -20.54 -21.85
CA LEU A 307 -4.90 -20.26 -23.01
C LEU A 307 -3.52 -19.76 -22.59
N ALA A 308 -3.43 -18.86 -21.61
CA ALA A 308 -2.17 -18.35 -21.08
C ALA A 308 -1.29 -19.44 -20.46
N LEU A 309 -1.90 -20.41 -19.77
CA LEU A 309 -1.19 -21.57 -19.21
C LEU A 309 -0.65 -22.51 -20.30
N ARG A 310 -1.32 -22.57 -21.46
CA ARG A 310 -0.89 -23.43 -22.57
C ARG A 310 0.13 -22.74 -23.47
N TRP A 311 -0.02 -21.44 -23.70
CA TRP A 311 0.75 -20.69 -24.70
C TRP A 311 1.45 -19.49 -24.05
N PRO A 312 2.79 -19.53 -23.89
CA PRO A 312 3.56 -18.45 -23.27
C PRO A 312 3.37 -17.08 -23.94
N LEU A 313 3.18 -17.06 -25.26
CA LEU A 313 2.89 -15.83 -26.00
C LEU A 313 1.56 -15.18 -25.57
N VAL A 314 0.54 -15.97 -25.25
CA VAL A 314 -0.72 -15.46 -24.72
C VAL A 314 -0.51 -14.88 -23.32
N ALA A 315 0.20 -15.59 -22.44
CA ALA A 315 0.52 -15.07 -21.11
C ALA A 315 1.25 -13.73 -21.18
N TRP A 316 2.24 -13.62 -22.08
CA TRP A 316 2.95 -12.38 -22.36
C TRP A 316 2.00 -11.28 -22.88
N ALA A 317 1.14 -11.60 -23.84
CA ALA A 317 0.20 -10.64 -24.42
C ALA A 317 -0.79 -10.11 -23.38
N LEU A 318 -1.36 -10.99 -22.53
CA LEU A 318 -2.27 -10.58 -21.45
C LEU A 318 -1.55 -9.65 -20.46
N ARG A 319 -0.31 -9.96 -20.09
CA ARG A 319 0.49 -9.09 -19.22
C ARG A 319 0.75 -7.71 -19.87
N LYS A 320 0.94 -7.64 -21.19
CA LYS A 320 1.08 -6.37 -21.91
C LYS A 320 -0.23 -5.59 -22.00
N LEU A 321 -1.35 -6.27 -22.17
CA LEU A 321 -2.67 -5.65 -22.08
C LEU A 321 -2.94 -5.06 -20.69
N ASP A 322 -2.46 -5.72 -19.64
CA ASP A 322 -2.57 -5.21 -18.26
C ASP A 322 -1.75 -3.94 -18.02
N GLU A 323 -0.63 -3.78 -18.72
CA GLU A 323 0.21 -2.56 -18.69
C GLU A 323 -0.36 -1.42 -19.55
N ALA A 324 -1.22 -1.73 -20.54
CA ALA A 324 -1.66 -0.78 -21.56
C ALA A 324 -2.34 0.50 -21.01
N PRO A 325 -3.21 0.44 -19.98
CA PRO A 325 -3.80 1.66 -19.41
C PRO A 325 -2.75 2.63 -18.84
N GLY A 326 -1.65 2.10 -18.29
CA GLY A 326 -0.52 2.90 -17.80
C GLY A 326 0.18 3.63 -18.95
N TRP A 327 0.42 2.94 -20.06
CA TRP A 327 0.99 3.53 -21.28
C TRP A 327 0.12 4.63 -21.88
N LEU A 328 -1.18 4.43 -21.89
CA LEU A 328 -2.13 5.40 -22.43
C LEU A 328 -2.25 6.66 -21.57
N ARG A 329 -2.20 6.53 -20.25
CA ARG A 329 -2.40 7.66 -19.32
C ARG A 329 -1.10 8.36 -18.91
N HIS A 330 -0.01 7.59 -18.77
CA HIS A 330 1.25 8.05 -18.20
C HIS A 330 2.47 7.51 -18.97
N PRO A 331 2.57 7.75 -20.29
CA PRO A 331 3.62 7.15 -21.14
C PRO A 331 5.03 7.47 -20.63
N ARG A 332 5.30 8.72 -20.23
CA ARG A 332 6.61 9.13 -19.69
C ARG A 332 6.97 8.37 -18.42
N ALA A 333 6.03 8.21 -17.49
CA ALA A 333 6.28 7.48 -16.25
C ALA A 333 6.46 5.98 -16.48
N MET A 334 5.80 5.41 -17.50
CA MET A 334 6.03 4.02 -17.92
C MET A 334 7.41 3.83 -18.55
N PHE A 335 7.88 4.77 -19.39
CA PHE A 335 9.25 4.75 -19.91
C PHE A 335 10.29 4.86 -18.79
N ASP A 336 10.08 5.76 -17.82
CA ASP A 336 10.94 5.87 -16.65
C ASP A 336 10.98 4.56 -15.87
N LEU A 337 9.81 3.94 -15.62
CA LEU A 337 9.68 2.67 -14.93
C LEU A 337 10.46 1.57 -15.64
N MET A 338 10.30 1.43 -16.95
CA MET A 338 11.04 0.46 -17.77
C MET A 338 12.55 0.69 -17.73
N SER A 339 12.99 1.94 -17.86
CA SER A 339 14.40 2.31 -17.83
C SER A 339 15.03 1.95 -16.48
N ASP A 340 14.33 2.23 -15.40
CA ASP A 340 14.77 1.86 -14.05
C ASP A 340 14.76 0.34 -13.84
N ASP A 341 13.73 -0.38 -14.27
CA ASP A 341 13.66 -1.85 -14.15
C ASP A 341 14.80 -2.52 -14.95
N SER A 342 15.12 -1.97 -16.14
CA SER A 342 16.25 -2.39 -16.97
C SER A 342 17.59 -2.12 -16.30
N LEU A 343 17.78 -0.94 -15.70
CA LEU A 343 19.00 -0.61 -14.96
C LEU A 343 19.16 -1.50 -13.72
N ILE A 344 18.08 -1.73 -12.97
CA ILE A 344 18.08 -2.67 -11.83
C ILE A 344 18.50 -4.06 -12.29
N ALA A 345 17.98 -4.56 -13.41
CA ALA A 345 18.35 -5.87 -13.94
C ALA A 345 19.83 -5.95 -14.32
N ARG A 346 20.39 -4.94 -14.99
CA ARG A 346 21.83 -4.89 -15.35
C ARG A 346 22.76 -4.80 -14.13
N CYS A 347 22.39 -4.02 -13.13
CA CYS A 347 23.20 -3.84 -11.91
C CYS A 347 23.04 -4.99 -10.90
N THR A 348 22.02 -5.84 -11.04
CA THR A 348 21.78 -6.95 -10.13
C THR A 348 22.67 -8.13 -10.51
N PRO A 349 23.58 -8.59 -9.62
CA PRO A 349 24.40 -9.76 -9.91
C PRO A 349 23.51 -11.00 -10.14
N THR A 350 23.72 -11.66 -11.27
CA THR A 350 23.05 -12.92 -11.64
C THR A 350 23.70 -14.09 -10.91
N GLY A 351 23.29 -14.34 -9.66
CA GLY A 351 23.66 -15.56 -8.96
C GLY A 351 23.42 -15.52 -7.45
N THR A 352 23.09 -16.67 -6.87
CA THR A 352 23.25 -17.00 -5.44
C THR A 352 24.73 -17.10 -5.02
N GLY A 353 25.62 -16.46 -5.76
CA GLY A 353 27.05 -16.51 -5.55
C GLY A 353 27.40 -15.75 -4.28
N GLU A 354 28.00 -16.46 -3.33
CA GLU A 354 28.85 -15.90 -2.29
C GLU A 354 29.97 -15.08 -2.96
N GLY A 355 29.67 -13.84 -3.31
CA GLY A 355 30.67 -12.90 -3.75
C GLY A 355 31.61 -12.66 -2.59
N ARG A 356 32.80 -13.28 -2.64
CA ARG A 356 33.97 -12.86 -1.87
C ARG A 356 34.20 -11.38 -2.16
N SER A 357 33.68 -10.51 -1.29
CA SER A 357 34.07 -9.11 -1.25
C SER A 357 35.49 -9.06 -0.70
N SER A 358 36.46 -8.91 -1.60
CA SER A 358 37.78 -8.42 -1.23
C SER A 358 37.62 -7.02 -0.62
N GLY A 359 37.92 -6.88 0.67
CA GLY A 359 38.45 -5.63 1.21
C GLY A 359 37.55 -4.72 2.06
N GLU A 360 36.23 -4.89 2.12
CA GLU A 360 35.39 -4.04 2.97
C GLU A 360 34.90 -4.79 4.22
N ARG A 361 35.42 -4.39 5.39
CA ARG A 361 35.06 -4.88 6.74
C ARG A 361 33.68 -4.38 7.18
N GLY A 362 32.64 -4.69 6.41
CA GLY A 362 31.25 -4.53 6.80
C GLY A 362 30.53 -5.86 6.63
N SER A 363 30.01 -6.42 7.73
CA SER A 363 29.14 -7.61 7.75
C SER A 363 27.93 -7.39 6.84
N TRP A 364 28.02 -7.72 5.55
CA TRP A 364 26.88 -7.64 4.65
C TRP A 364 25.83 -8.65 5.10
N VAL A 365 24.55 -8.24 5.10
CA VAL A 365 23.46 -9.05 5.66
C VAL A 365 23.34 -10.38 4.93
N ARG A 366 23.90 -11.45 5.51
CA ARG A 366 23.93 -12.82 4.97
C ARG A 366 22.55 -13.50 4.92
N GLY A 367 21.47 -12.78 5.22
CA GLY A 367 20.12 -13.37 5.28
C GLY A 367 19.52 -13.62 3.89
N ARG A 368 18.61 -14.59 3.84
CA ARG A 368 17.82 -14.94 2.66
C ARG A 368 16.47 -14.23 2.71
N THR A 369 15.83 -14.01 1.56
CA THR A 369 14.44 -13.52 1.47
C THR A 369 13.46 -14.58 1.99
N LEU A 370 12.17 -14.25 2.14
CA LEU A 370 11.17 -15.23 2.58
C LEU A 370 11.07 -16.36 1.55
N GLY A 371 10.97 -16.01 0.26
CA GLY A 371 10.92 -16.98 -0.84
C GLY A 371 12.15 -17.90 -0.90
N GLU A 372 13.35 -17.37 -0.63
CA GLU A 372 14.59 -18.15 -0.59
C GLU A 372 14.72 -19.04 0.67
N THR A 373 13.98 -18.72 1.73
CA THR A 373 14.08 -19.42 3.02
C THR A 373 13.09 -20.58 3.14
N LEU A 374 11.95 -20.51 2.45
CA LEU A 374 10.93 -21.57 2.45
C LEU A 374 11.16 -22.54 1.29
N THR A 375 11.01 -23.84 1.58
CA THR A 375 10.98 -24.85 0.51
C THR A 375 9.73 -24.67 -0.35
N GLU A 376 9.76 -25.16 -1.59
CA GLU A 376 8.60 -25.09 -2.49
C GLU A 376 7.35 -25.74 -1.87
N ALA A 377 7.50 -26.91 -1.23
CA ALA A 377 6.41 -27.58 -0.53
C ALA A 377 5.82 -26.76 0.64
N GLU A 378 6.66 -26.00 1.35
CA GLU A 378 6.19 -25.09 2.41
C GLU A 378 5.47 -23.88 1.82
N GLN A 379 5.96 -23.35 0.70
CA GLN A 379 5.29 -22.27 -0.02
C GLN A 379 3.93 -22.73 -0.57
N GLU A 380 3.83 -23.97 -1.08
CA GLU A 380 2.56 -24.55 -1.53
C GLU A 380 1.57 -24.76 -0.37
N GLU A 381 2.02 -25.27 0.78
CA GLU A 381 1.18 -25.42 1.97
C GLU A 381 0.63 -24.06 2.41
N LEU A 382 1.49 -23.03 2.40
CA LEU A 382 1.12 -21.65 2.72
C LEU A 382 0.14 -21.07 1.71
N ALA A 383 0.38 -21.27 0.41
CA ALA A 383 -0.50 -20.84 -0.66
C ALA A 383 -1.90 -21.46 -0.57
N ARG A 384 -2.01 -22.76 -0.27
CA ARG A 384 -3.29 -23.43 -0.03
C ARG A 384 -4.01 -22.87 1.19
N ALA A 385 -3.30 -22.62 2.28
CA ALA A 385 -3.88 -22.02 3.49
C ALA A 385 -4.41 -20.59 3.26
N LEU A 386 -3.66 -19.78 2.51
CA LEU A 386 -4.09 -18.43 2.08
C LEU A 386 -5.32 -18.54 1.17
N GLY A 387 -5.27 -19.40 0.17
CA GLY A 387 -6.39 -19.66 -0.73
C GLY A 387 -7.65 -20.13 0.00
N ALA A 388 -7.51 -20.94 1.06
CA ALA A 388 -8.61 -21.40 1.90
C ALA A 388 -9.19 -20.32 2.81
N SER A 389 -8.41 -19.29 3.11
CA SER A 389 -8.77 -18.19 4.03
C SER A 389 -9.20 -16.91 3.31
N ALA A 390 -9.31 -16.97 1.99
CA ALA A 390 -9.65 -15.83 1.16
C ALA A 390 -11.17 -15.58 1.07
N VAL A 391 -11.54 -14.32 0.78
CA VAL A 391 -12.85 -13.85 0.29
C VAL A 391 -12.65 -12.77 -0.75
N ALA A 392 -13.64 -12.58 -1.62
CA ALA A 392 -13.71 -11.40 -2.46
C ALA A 392 -15.13 -10.87 -2.51
N PHE A 393 -15.27 -9.58 -2.75
CA PHE A 393 -16.56 -8.91 -2.85
C PHE A 393 -16.56 -7.91 -4.00
N HIS A 394 -17.74 -7.71 -4.59
CA HIS A 394 -17.92 -6.71 -5.63
C HIS A 394 -18.05 -5.31 -5.02
N TRP A 395 -17.30 -4.38 -5.60
CA TRP A 395 -17.37 -2.97 -5.24
C TRP A 395 -18.64 -2.32 -5.78
N HIS A 396 -19.31 -1.54 -4.92
CA HIS A 396 -20.30 -0.55 -5.32
C HIS A 396 -19.72 0.85 -5.19
N ARG A 397 -20.13 1.76 -6.07
CA ARG A 397 -19.75 3.17 -5.94
C ARG A 397 -20.15 3.70 -4.55
N GLY A 398 -19.20 4.35 -3.88
CA GLY A 398 -19.37 4.91 -2.54
C GLY A 398 -18.98 3.95 -1.40
N ASP A 399 -18.73 2.67 -1.68
CA ASP A 399 -18.24 1.72 -0.69
C ASP A 399 -16.91 2.20 -0.08
N VAL A 400 -16.78 2.05 1.24
CA VAL A 400 -15.53 2.27 1.98
C VAL A 400 -15.15 0.99 2.72
N LEU A 401 -13.98 0.45 2.42
CA LEU A 401 -13.43 -0.75 3.07
C LEU A 401 -12.32 -0.34 4.03
N LEU A 402 -12.42 -0.74 5.29
CA LEU A 402 -11.36 -0.61 6.29
C LEU A 402 -10.73 -1.99 6.53
N LEU A 403 -9.41 -2.06 6.45
CA LEU A 403 -8.64 -3.28 6.66
C LEU A 403 -7.61 -3.09 7.77
N ASP A 404 -7.54 -4.05 8.68
CA ASP A 404 -6.41 -4.22 9.59
C ASP A 404 -5.24 -4.85 8.82
N ASN A 405 -4.22 -4.04 8.55
CA ASN A 405 -3.05 -4.45 7.77
C ASN A 405 -2.20 -5.52 8.48
N ALA A 406 -2.29 -5.63 9.81
CA ALA A 406 -1.56 -6.66 10.56
C ALA A 406 -2.28 -8.02 10.58
N ARG A 407 -3.47 -8.12 9.96
CA ARG A 407 -4.26 -9.36 9.91
C ARG A 407 -4.68 -9.73 8.49
N ILE A 408 -5.04 -8.77 7.66
CA ILE A 408 -5.62 -9.02 6.34
C ILE A 408 -4.59 -8.77 5.25
N LEU A 409 -4.33 -9.79 4.44
CA LEU A 409 -3.67 -9.61 3.16
C LEU A 409 -4.72 -9.31 2.10
N HIS A 410 -4.34 -8.62 1.04
CA HIS A 410 -5.28 -8.28 -0.02
C HIS A 410 -4.64 -8.31 -1.41
N ASP A 411 -5.50 -8.38 -2.43
CA ASP A 411 -5.13 -8.20 -3.83
C ASP A 411 -6.33 -7.67 -4.63
N GLY A 412 -6.09 -7.03 -5.77
CA GLY A 412 -7.15 -6.65 -6.69
C GLY A 412 -7.44 -7.78 -7.68
N LEU A 413 -8.70 -8.18 -7.80
CA LEU A 413 -9.09 -9.21 -8.76
C LEU A 413 -9.37 -8.65 -10.15
N PRO A 414 -9.23 -9.47 -11.21
CA PRO A 414 -9.45 -9.09 -12.61
C PRO A 414 -10.81 -8.46 -12.88
N GLY A 415 -10.86 -7.44 -13.75
CA GLY A 415 -12.11 -6.75 -14.06
C GLY A 415 -12.09 -5.94 -15.35
N LEU A 416 -13.26 -5.75 -15.94
CA LEU A 416 -13.46 -5.00 -17.17
C LEU A 416 -13.96 -3.57 -16.88
N GLY A 417 -13.47 -2.61 -17.67
CA GLY A 417 -13.90 -1.21 -17.62
C GLY A 417 -13.11 -0.33 -16.64
N PHE A 418 -13.52 0.93 -16.57
CA PHE A 418 -12.90 1.91 -15.70
C PHE A 418 -13.21 1.61 -14.23
N ARG A 419 -12.16 1.49 -13.42
CA ARG A 419 -12.24 1.36 -11.96
C ARG A 419 -11.38 2.45 -11.35
N SER A 420 -11.93 3.18 -10.37
CA SER A 420 -11.17 4.16 -9.59
C SER A 420 -11.37 3.83 -8.11
N LEU A 421 -10.29 3.36 -7.49
CA LEU A 421 -10.20 3.23 -6.04
C LEU A 421 -9.22 4.26 -5.51
N ARG A 422 -9.64 4.94 -4.44
CA ARG A 422 -8.76 5.75 -3.60
C ARG A 422 -8.38 4.96 -2.36
N VAL A 423 -7.23 5.28 -1.80
CA VAL A 423 -6.73 4.66 -0.57
C VAL A 423 -6.25 5.74 0.38
N ALA A 424 -6.41 5.50 1.68
CA ALA A 424 -5.77 6.24 2.74
C ALA A 424 -5.08 5.23 3.68
N LEU A 425 -3.90 5.60 4.19
CA LEU A 425 -3.02 4.78 5.02
C LEU A 425 -2.89 5.49 6.36
N VAL A 426 -3.33 4.87 7.45
CA VAL A 426 -3.35 5.52 8.77
C VAL A 426 -2.91 4.59 9.89
N GLY A 427 -2.36 5.20 10.92
CA GLY A 427 -1.70 4.51 12.03
C GLY A 427 -0.42 3.81 11.58
N GLU A 428 0.38 3.37 12.53
CA GLU A 428 1.61 2.64 12.25
C GLU A 428 1.61 1.28 12.95
N CYS A 429 1.91 0.22 12.19
CA CYS A 429 2.28 -1.06 12.76
C CYS A 429 3.71 -0.95 13.28
N VAL A 430 3.88 -0.94 14.59
CA VAL A 430 5.19 -0.84 15.22
C VAL A 430 6.00 -2.11 14.96
N LEU A 431 6.90 -2.06 13.98
CA LEU A 431 7.95 -3.06 13.80
C LEU A 431 9.14 -2.71 14.71
N PRO A 432 9.95 -3.68 15.17
CA PRO A 432 11.17 -3.38 15.93
C PRO A 432 12.09 -2.36 15.25
N GLN A 433 12.16 -2.41 13.90
CA GLN A 433 12.92 -1.48 13.07
C GLN A 433 12.20 -0.14 12.85
N SER A 434 10.87 -0.09 12.96
CA SER A 434 10.11 1.16 12.81
C SER A 434 10.16 2.04 14.07
N ARG A 435 10.54 1.45 15.23
CA ARG A 435 10.79 2.19 16.49
C ARG A 435 12.03 3.08 16.46
N SER A 436 12.85 3.01 15.43
CA SER A 436 13.94 3.95 15.32
C SER A 436 13.37 5.36 15.13
N ARG A 437 13.50 6.21 16.17
CA ARG A 437 13.30 7.67 16.14
C ARG A 437 14.26 8.38 15.17
N LEU A 438 14.72 7.72 14.11
CA LEU A 438 15.87 8.09 13.29
C LEU A 438 15.51 8.76 11.97
N TRP A 439 14.23 8.72 11.59
CA TRP A 439 13.73 9.42 10.39
C TRP A 439 12.95 10.74 10.62
N PRO A 440 12.97 11.44 11.78
CA PRO A 440 12.36 12.78 11.89
C PRO A 440 13.01 13.79 10.95
N GLY A 441 14.33 13.68 10.70
CA GLY A 441 15.10 14.67 9.94
C GLY A 441 15.00 14.60 8.42
N PHE A 442 14.35 13.56 7.87
CA PHE A 442 14.11 13.44 6.41
C PHE A 442 12.71 13.87 6.01
N PHE A 443 11.77 13.82 6.95
CA PHE A 443 10.43 14.38 6.84
C PHE A 443 10.30 15.38 7.98
N ASP A 444 11.02 16.49 7.87
CA ASP A 444 11.02 17.53 8.88
C ASP A 444 9.56 17.95 9.19
N GLU A 445 9.19 17.93 10.48
CA GLU A 445 7.92 18.49 10.97
C GLU A 445 7.79 19.97 10.59
N GLN A 446 8.90 20.66 10.27
CA GLN A 446 8.88 22.07 9.86
C GLN A 446 8.55 22.32 8.38
N GLN A 447 8.76 21.36 7.45
CA GLN A 447 8.40 21.60 6.03
C GLN A 447 6.90 21.53 5.75
N HIS A 448 6.10 20.99 6.67
CA HIS A 448 4.65 21.00 6.58
C HIS A 448 3.98 22.23 7.23
N SER A 449 4.70 23.05 8.02
CA SER A 449 4.15 24.27 8.61
C SER A 449 4.33 25.55 7.77
N GLU A 450 5.21 25.57 6.77
CA GLU A 450 5.46 26.79 5.96
C GLU A 450 4.78 26.83 4.58
N ARG A 451 4.00 25.80 4.19
CA ARG A 451 3.19 25.83 2.96
C ARG A 451 1.79 26.44 3.13
N ILE A 452 1.53 27.10 4.26
CA ILE A 452 0.42 28.04 4.43
C ILE A 452 1.01 29.45 4.49
N SER A 453 1.47 29.97 3.34
CA SER A 453 1.56 31.41 3.00
C SER A 453 2.51 31.67 1.82
N ILE A 454 2.33 30.98 0.70
CA ILE A 454 2.78 31.54 -0.59
C ILE A 454 1.61 31.44 -1.55
N ALA A 455 0.79 32.49 -1.52
CA ALA A 455 -0.08 32.82 -2.63
C ALA A 455 0.78 32.91 -3.90
N PHE A 456 0.54 32.01 -4.85
CA PHE A 456 0.98 32.16 -6.22
C PHE A 456 0.34 33.46 -6.77
N ARG A 457 1.06 34.59 -6.73
CA ARG A 457 0.90 35.61 -7.77
C ARG A 457 1.59 35.05 -9.00
N MET A 458 0.81 34.45 -9.89
CA MET A 458 1.21 34.33 -11.29
C MET A 458 1.44 35.74 -11.85
N PRO A 459 2.52 36.01 -12.60
CA PRO A 459 2.59 37.21 -13.41
C PRO A 459 1.62 37.05 -14.58
N HIS A 460 0.54 37.83 -14.57
CA HIS A 460 -0.24 38.03 -15.78
C HIS A 460 0.61 38.83 -16.78
N ALA A 461 0.75 38.26 -17.98
CA ALA A 461 1.16 39.01 -19.15
C ALA A 461 0.04 40.01 -19.49
N ASN A 462 0.20 41.24 -19.03
CA ASN A 462 -0.32 42.49 -19.60
C ASN A 462 -0.01 43.63 -18.63
N ASP A 463 1.15 44.26 -18.78
CA ASP A 463 1.30 45.68 -18.51
C ASP A 463 2.62 46.17 -19.13
N ALA A 464 2.63 46.23 -20.46
CA ALA A 464 3.49 47.16 -21.16
C ALA A 464 2.83 48.53 -21.05
N THR A 465 3.21 49.34 -20.05
CA THR A 465 3.34 50.81 -20.12
C THR A 465 3.54 51.38 -18.71
N ARG A 466 4.76 51.86 -18.41
CA ARG A 466 5.07 53.17 -17.80
C ARG A 466 6.49 53.16 -17.23
N GLY A 467 7.24 54.20 -17.61
CA GLY A 467 8.67 54.35 -17.34
C GLY A 467 9.04 54.68 -15.90
N PRO A 468 10.35 54.84 -15.62
CA PRO A 468 10.87 54.96 -14.27
C PRO A 468 10.96 56.43 -13.83
N GLU A 469 10.61 56.74 -12.58
CA GLU A 469 11.02 57.98 -11.92
C GLU A 469 10.79 57.93 -10.38
N PRO A 470 11.40 58.81 -9.55
CA PRO A 470 12.68 58.53 -8.91
C PRO A 470 12.69 58.63 -7.36
N VAL A 471 13.86 58.31 -6.81
CA VAL A 471 14.26 58.32 -5.40
C VAL A 471 14.20 59.72 -4.78
N HIS A 472 13.56 59.85 -3.60
CA HIS A 472 13.73 61.00 -2.71
C HIS A 472 14.34 60.61 -1.36
N ARG A 473 15.48 61.24 -1.06
CA ARG A 473 16.12 61.40 0.26
C ARG A 473 15.31 62.37 1.12
N THR A 474 15.33 62.16 2.45
CA THR A 474 15.60 63.19 3.50
C THR A 474 15.61 62.54 4.90
N THR A 475 16.77 62.48 5.60
CA THR A 475 17.22 63.29 6.77
C THR A 475 16.43 63.05 8.08
N ARG A 476 16.98 62.89 9.29
CA ARG A 476 18.33 62.91 9.91
C ARG A 476 18.21 62.33 11.37
N PRO A 477 19.33 61.98 12.04
CA PRO A 477 19.47 61.29 13.36
C PRO A 477 19.59 62.33 14.52
N PRO A 478 20.17 62.12 15.77
CA PRO A 478 20.96 61.00 16.36
C PRO A 478 20.79 60.71 17.88
N LYS A 479 21.50 59.69 18.44
CA LYS A 479 22.64 59.83 19.41
C LYS A 479 22.92 58.57 20.29
N PHE A 480 24.14 58.05 20.15
CA PHE A 480 25.15 57.60 21.15
C PHE A 480 24.71 56.99 22.51
N THR A 481 25.27 55.88 23.00
CA THR A 481 26.68 55.72 23.46
C THR A 481 27.04 54.24 23.79
N ASN A 482 28.35 54.01 23.86
CA ASN A 482 29.15 52.79 24.13
C ASN A 482 28.79 51.97 25.39
N ASP A 483 29.12 50.67 25.39
CA ASP A 483 30.26 50.12 26.20
C ASP A 483 30.59 48.63 25.92
N THR A 484 31.65 48.42 25.11
CA THR A 484 32.96 47.77 25.42
C THR A 484 32.95 46.60 26.45
N LEU A 485 33.10 45.34 26.02
CA LEU A 485 34.34 44.54 25.81
C LEU A 485 34.99 43.96 27.09
N ALA A 486 35.18 42.63 27.09
CA ALA A 486 36.51 42.01 26.99
C ALA A 486 36.36 40.58 26.45
#